data_AF-A0A354WT21-F1
#
_entry.id   AF-A0A354WT21-F1
#
_cell.length_a   1.000
_cell.length_b   1.000
_cell.length_c   1.000
_cell.angle_alpha   90.00
_cell.angle_beta   90.00
_cell.angle_gamma   90.00
#
_symmetry.space_group_name_H-M   'P 1'
#
loop_
_entity.id
_entity.type
_entity.pdbx_description
1 polymer ?
#
loop_
_entity_poly.entity_id
_entity_poly.type
_entity_poly.pdbx_seq_one_letter_code
_entity_poly.pdbx_strand_id
1 'polypeptide(L)'
;MTKLDENGKPLDKSYLECNLPPYLQKDIDALIEGRKDKTCLHIDCLEDEVYGDINACYVDGVISEEQAWYLREKYLGMERV
;
A
#
# COMPACT_ATOMS: atom_id res chain seq x y z
N MET A 1 -3.54 -13.88 22.19
CA MET A 1 -4.53 -12.79 22.22
C MET A 1 -4.04 -11.68 21.31
N THR A 2 -4.85 -11.26 20.34
CA THR A 2 -4.55 -10.10 19.48
C THR A 2 -4.57 -8.84 20.33
N LYS A 3 -3.49 -8.05 20.29
CA LYS A 3 -3.45 -6.76 20.98
C LYS A 3 -4.22 -5.74 20.15
N LEU A 4 -5.03 -4.91 20.81
CA LEU A 4 -5.88 -3.91 20.18
C LEU A 4 -5.41 -2.49 20.51
N ASP A 5 -5.70 -1.54 19.63
CA ASP A 5 -5.56 -0.10 19.88
C ASP A 5 -6.75 0.46 20.67
N GLU A 6 -6.72 1.77 20.94
CA GLU A 6 -7.78 2.50 21.65
C GLU A 6 -9.14 2.49 20.91
N ASN A 7 -9.14 2.20 19.61
CA ASN A 7 -10.33 2.09 18.77
C ASN A 7 -10.82 0.65 18.60
N GLY A 8 -10.18 -0.32 19.30
CA GLY A 8 -10.53 -1.73 19.22
C GLY A 8 -10.04 -2.45 17.96
N LYS A 9 -9.17 -1.82 17.15
CA LYS A 9 -8.57 -2.45 15.97
C LYS A 9 -7.29 -3.20 16.34
N PRO A 10 -6.91 -4.26 15.60
CA PRO A 10 -5.62 -4.92 15.81
C PRO A 10 -4.44 -3.94 15.71
N LEU A 11 -3.51 -3.99 16.66
CA LEU A 11 -2.27 -3.21 16.59
C LEU A 11 -1.43 -3.58 15.35
N ASP A 12 -1.48 -4.86 14.96
CA ASP A 12 -0.94 -5.30 13.69
C ASP A 12 -1.91 -4.90 12.57
N LYS A 13 -1.49 -3.95 11.74
CA LYS A 13 -2.28 -3.39 10.64
C LYS A 13 -2.21 -4.21 9.34
N SER A 14 -1.59 -5.39 9.35
CA SER A 14 -1.48 -6.27 8.16
C SER A 14 -2.83 -6.62 7.51
N TYR A 15 -3.94 -6.55 8.26
CA TYR A 15 -5.30 -6.73 7.72
C TYR A 15 -5.66 -5.69 6.64
N LEU A 16 -5.00 -4.53 6.60
CA LEU A 16 -5.23 -3.49 5.58
C LEU A 16 -4.67 -3.89 4.20
N GLU A 17 -3.83 -4.91 4.13
CA GLU A 17 -3.29 -5.48 2.89
C GLU A 17 -4.13 -6.65 2.35
N CYS A 18 -5.22 -7.01 3.05
CA CYS A 18 -6.08 -8.09 2.61
C CYS A 18 -7.05 -7.62 1.52
N ASN A 19 -7.36 -8.53 0.58
CA ASN A 19 -8.34 -8.32 -0.50
C ASN A 19 -8.03 -7.12 -1.41
N LEU A 20 -6.76 -6.79 -1.60
CA LEU A 20 -6.37 -5.81 -2.62
C LEU A 20 -6.72 -6.34 -4.01
N PRO A 21 -7.10 -5.47 -4.95
CA PRO A 21 -7.24 -5.86 -6.34
C PRO A 21 -5.95 -6.50 -6.87
N PRO A 22 -6.03 -7.54 -7.72
CA PRO A 22 -4.84 -8.26 -8.18
C PRO A 22 -3.80 -7.37 -8.88
N TYR A 23 -4.23 -6.31 -9.56
CA TYR A 23 -3.31 -5.37 -10.22
C TYR A 23 -2.53 -4.52 -9.20
N LEU A 24 -3.21 -3.95 -8.20
CA LEU A 24 -2.56 -3.20 -7.14
C LEU A 24 -1.58 -4.07 -6.35
N GLN A 25 -1.95 -5.31 -6.02
CA GLN A 25 -1.03 -6.24 -5.36
C GLN A 25 0.20 -6.54 -6.22
N LYS A 26 -0.01 -6.78 -7.52
CA LYS A 26 1.08 -7.05 -8.48
C LYS A 26 2.06 -5.87 -8.54
N ASP A 27 1.58 -4.64 -8.56
CA ASP A 27 2.44 -3.48 -8.72
C ASP A 27 3.14 -3.11 -7.39
N ILE A 28 2.51 -3.37 -6.24
CA ILE A 28 3.18 -3.37 -4.92
C ILE A 28 4.32 -4.41 -4.89
N ASP A 29 4.06 -5.63 -5.35
CA ASP A 29 5.08 -6.69 -5.37
C ASP A 29 6.24 -6.31 -6.30
N ALA A 30 5.95 -5.72 -7.46
CA ALA A 30 6.95 -5.21 -8.38
C ALA A 30 7.83 -4.11 -7.74
N LEU A 31 7.22 -3.16 -7.02
CA LEU A 31 7.96 -2.14 -6.27
C LEU A 31 8.85 -2.77 -5.19
N ILE A 32 8.35 -3.75 -4.43
CA ILE A 32 9.14 -4.45 -3.40
C ILE A 32 10.36 -5.15 -4.01
N GLU A 33 10.19 -5.86 -5.12
CA GLU A 33 11.30 -6.51 -5.83
C GLU A 33 12.26 -5.49 -6.43
N GLY A 34 11.74 -4.43 -7.04
CA GLY A 34 12.54 -3.32 -7.59
C GLY A 34 13.42 -2.67 -6.53
N ARG A 35 12.93 -2.49 -5.29
CA ARG A 35 13.73 -1.94 -4.18
C ARG A 35 14.83 -2.88 -3.67
N LYS A 36 14.68 -4.20 -3.86
CA LYS A 36 15.73 -5.18 -3.53
C LYS A 36 16.84 -5.19 -4.58
N ASP A 37 16.50 -4.89 -5.83
CA ASP A 37 17.44 -4.83 -6.93
C ASP A 37 18.14 -3.47 -7.02
N LYS A 38 19.41 -3.42 -6.61
CA LYS A 38 20.26 -2.22 -6.70
C LYS A 38 20.52 -1.74 -8.12
N THR A 39 20.17 -2.53 -9.13
CA THR A 39 20.33 -2.21 -10.55
C THR A 39 19.02 -1.76 -11.21
N CYS A 40 17.90 -1.74 -10.47
CA CYS A 40 16.64 -1.24 -10.98
C CYS A 40 16.75 0.27 -11.31
N LEU A 41 16.68 0.59 -12.60
CA LEU A 41 16.80 1.98 -13.10
C LEU A 41 15.46 2.74 -13.16
N HIS A 42 14.35 2.09 -12.83
CA HIS A 42 12.98 2.60 -13.02
C HIS A 42 12.15 2.51 -11.73
N ILE A 43 12.81 2.67 -10.57
CA ILE A 43 12.14 2.57 -9.28
C ILE A 43 11.09 3.66 -9.09
N ASP A 44 11.35 4.84 -9.65
CA ASP A 44 10.44 5.97 -9.71
C ASP A 44 9.17 5.65 -10.49
N CYS A 45 9.28 4.94 -11.62
CA CYS A 45 8.11 4.46 -12.36
C CYS A 45 7.29 3.47 -11.51
N LEU A 46 7.94 2.55 -10.80
CA LEU A 46 7.24 1.60 -9.94
C LEU A 46 6.51 2.28 -8.77
N GLU A 47 7.11 3.35 -8.21
CA GLU A 47 6.46 4.17 -7.18
C GLU A 47 5.24 4.92 -7.75
N ASP A 48 5.35 5.48 -8.96
CA ASP A 48 4.26 6.20 -9.62
C ASP A 48 3.09 5.27 -9.96
N GLU A 49 3.34 4.03 -10.39
CA GLU A 49 2.27 3.06 -10.65
C GLU A 49 1.55 2.63 -9.38
N VAL A 50 2.28 2.35 -8.29
CA VAL A 50 1.66 2.05 -7.00
C VAL A 50 0.84 3.26 -6.51
N TYR A 51 1.33 4.48 -6.68
CA TYR A 51 0.59 5.69 -6.32
C TYR A 51 -0.70 5.85 -7.14
N GLY A 52 -0.61 5.67 -8.45
CA GLY A 52 -1.73 5.72 -9.39
C GLY A 52 -2.80 4.69 -9.06
N ASP A 53 -2.41 3.43 -8.85
CA ASP A 53 -3.32 2.35 -8.52
C ASP A 53 -4.02 2.54 -7.18
N ILE A 54 -3.30 2.98 -6.14
CA ILE A 54 -3.92 3.30 -4.84
C ILE A 54 -4.98 4.38 -5.01
N ASN A 55 -4.68 5.42 -5.78
CA ASN A 55 -5.63 6.51 -6.03
C ASN A 55 -6.85 6.05 -6.82
N ALA A 56 -6.65 5.28 -7.89
CA ALA A 56 -7.73 4.71 -8.68
C ALA A 56 -8.64 3.83 -7.82
N CYS A 57 -8.06 2.88 -7.06
CA CYS A 57 -8.81 2.01 -6.16
C CYS A 57 -9.59 2.78 -5.10
N TYR A 58 -9.02 3.87 -4.57
CA TYR A 58 -9.70 4.71 -3.58
C TYR A 58 -10.86 5.49 -4.19
N VAL A 59 -10.64 6.13 -5.33
CA VAL A 59 -11.67 6.92 -6.05
C VAL A 59 -12.83 6.04 -6.49
N ASP A 60 -12.54 4.82 -6.96
CA ASP A 60 -13.55 3.84 -7.38
C ASP A 60 -14.22 3.11 -6.21
N GLY A 61 -13.81 3.39 -4.96
CA GLY A 61 -14.38 2.78 -3.76
C GLY A 61 -14.03 1.30 -3.55
N VAL A 62 -12.99 0.81 -4.23
CA VAL A 62 -12.50 -0.57 -4.16
C VAL A 62 -11.73 -0.83 -2.86
N ILE A 63 -11.03 0.19 -2.36
CA ILE A 63 -10.37 0.16 -1.05
C ILE A 63 -10.85 1.32 -0.18
N SER A 64 -10.82 1.14 1.14
CA SER A 64 -11.16 2.20 2.09
C SER A 64 -10.09 3.30 2.15
N GLU A 65 -10.46 4.47 2.69
CA GLU A 65 -9.50 5.55 2.96
C GLU A 65 -8.36 5.09 3.90
N GLU A 66 -8.68 4.25 4.89
CA GLU A 66 -7.71 3.69 5.82
C GLU A 66 -6.70 2.79 5.10
N GLN A 67 -7.16 1.92 4.20
CA GLN A 67 -6.26 1.11 3.37
C GLN A 67 -5.42 2.00 2.47
N ALA A 68 -6.02 2.97 1.79
CA ALA A 68 -5.29 3.85 0.88
C ALA A 68 -4.15 4.60 1.59
N TRP A 69 -4.41 5.19 2.76
CA TRP A 69 -3.35 5.85 3.54
C TRP A 69 -2.32 4.87 4.08
N TYR A 70 -2.74 3.73 4.62
CA TYR A 70 -1.81 2.70 5.10
C TYR A 70 -0.84 2.25 4.00
N LEU A 71 -1.34 2.02 2.79
CA LEU A 71 -0.51 1.61 1.65
C LEU A 71 0.45 2.73 1.23
N ARG A 72 0.02 3.99 1.19
CA ARG A 72 0.90 5.14 0.88
C ARG A 72 2.00 5.31 1.92
N GLU A 73 1.67 5.22 3.21
CA GLU A 73 2.66 5.31 4.30
C GLU A 73 3.67 4.16 4.21
N LYS A 74 3.18 2.93 4.05
CA LYS A 74 4.02 1.72 4.05
C LYS A 74 4.90 1.62 2.82
N TYR A 75 4.35 1.87 1.63
CA TYR A 75 5.03 1.59 0.37
C TYR A 75 5.61 2.83 -0.29
N LEU A 76 5.08 4.02 -0.06
CA LEU A 76 5.53 5.25 -0.73
C LEU A 76 6.22 6.23 0.23
N GLY A 77 6.28 5.92 1.53
CA GLY A 77 6.90 6.79 2.53
C GLY A 77 6.19 8.15 2.68
N MET A 78 4.93 8.23 2.29
CA MET A 78 4.12 9.43 2.43
C MET A 78 3.63 9.58 3.87
N GLU A 79 3.33 10.81 4.29
CA GLU A 79 2.75 11.10 5.60
C GLU A 79 1.34 11.67 5.43
N ARG A 80 0.39 11.19 6.24
CA ARG A 80 -0.96 11.76 6.30
C ARG A 80 -0.91 13.12 6.99
N VAL A 81 -1.35 14.16 6.29
CA VAL A 81 -1.45 15.56 6.78
C VAL A 81 -2.85 15.94 7.24
#